data_AF-A0A9N8Z3J0-F1
#
_entry.id   AF-A0A9N8Z3J0-F1
#
_cell.length_a   1.000
_cell.length_b   1.000
_cell.length_c   1.000
_cell.angle_alpha   90.00
_cell.angle_beta   90.00
_cell.angle_gamma   90.00
#
_symmetry.space_group_name_H-M   'P 1'
#
loop_
_entity.id
_entity.type
_entity.pdbx_description
1 polymer ?
#
loop_
_entity_poly.entity_id
_entity_poly.type
_entity_poly.pdbx_seq_one_letter_code
_entity_poly.pdbx_strand_id
1 'polypeptide(L)'
;MDAKILSYYQTERGGHVEISEIRASKLYWKGAEETFKKILELEKGITDDLNKLDDTADKSGDRAASSFIENHLLAKQVCRVKTIADLLSQIKRVGGEGTGLFQLDLELRKNHGIPPWEKHYNYGRDYFESESERERFATVHERFANNLKIRN
;
A
#
# COMPACT_ATOMS: atom_id res chain seq x y z
N MET A 1 -4.13 8.25 -1.82
CA MET A 1 -5.42 8.43 -1.13
C MET A 1 -5.14 9.04 0.23
N ASP A 2 -4.25 8.42 0.99
CA ASP A 2 -3.79 8.90 2.31
C ASP A 2 -3.26 10.34 2.28
N ALA A 3 -2.44 10.70 1.29
CA ALA A 3 -1.98 12.09 1.13
C ALA A 3 -3.13 13.11 0.96
N LYS A 4 -4.23 12.73 0.30
CA LYS A 4 -5.41 13.60 0.16
C LYS A 4 -6.13 13.72 1.50
N ILE A 5 -6.38 12.61 2.18
CA ILE A 5 -7.06 12.60 3.49
C ILE A 5 -6.27 13.45 4.50
N LEU A 6 -4.94 13.30 4.53
CA LEU A 6 -4.06 14.11 5.37
C LEU A 6 -4.14 15.61 5.00
N SER A 7 -4.14 15.94 3.70
CA SER A 7 -4.27 17.34 3.27
C SER A 7 -5.62 17.97 3.64
N TYR A 8 -6.71 17.20 3.57
CA TYR A 8 -8.03 17.66 3.99
C TYR A 8 -8.04 17.89 5.50
N TYR A 9 -7.57 16.91 6.29
CA TYR A 9 -7.46 17.02 7.74
C TYR A 9 -6.66 18.27 8.17
N GLN A 10 -5.51 18.51 7.52
CA GLN A 10 -4.70 19.70 7.79
C GLN A 10 -5.45 20.99 7.47
N THR A 11 -6.18 21.03 6.36
CA THR A 11 -6.96 22.21 5.93
C THR A 11 -8.15 22.46 6.86
N GLU A 12 -8.85 21.42 7.30
CA GLU A 12 -9.97 21.51 8.25
C GLU A 12 -9.53 22.07 9.61
N ARG A 13 -8.30 21.79 10.02
CA ARG A 13 -7.67 22.33 11.25
C ARG A 13 -7.11 23.74 11.06
N GLY A 14 -7.31 24.36 9.88
CA GLY A 14 -6.82 25.70 9.56
C GLY A 14 -5.35 25.76 9.13
N GLY A 15 -4.73 24.63 8.86
CA GLY A 15 -3.36 24.53 8.38
C GLY A 15 -3.23 24.75 6.87
N HIS A 16 -2.01 25.06 6.42
CA HIS A 16 -1.67 25.17 5.01
C HIS A 16 -0.85 23.96 4.55
N VAL A 17 -1.16 23.42 3.37
CA VAL A 17 -0.49 22.25 2.81
C VAL A 17 0.36 22.68 1.62
N GLU A 18 1.67 22.46 1.71
CA GLU A 18 2.60 22.67 0.61
C GLU A 18 2.98 21.32 -0.01
N ILE A 19 2.87 21.21 -1.33
CA ILE A 19 3.18 19.98 -2.07
C ILE A 19 4.61 20.10 -2.61
N SER A 20 5.53 19.30 -2.06
CA SER A 20 6.91 19.22 -2.52
C SER A 20 7.07 18.37 -3.77
N GLU A 21 8.21 18.52 -4.45
CA GLU A 21 8.60 17.68 -5.58
C GLU A 21 8.67 16.19 -5.19
N ILE A 22 8.26 15.33 -6.12
CA ILE A 22 8.30 13.86 -5.93
C ILE A 22 9.52 13.31 -6.67
N ARG A 23 10.44 12.71 -5.92
CA ARG A 23 11.63 12.07 -6.50
C ARG A 23 11.24 10.84 -7.32
N ALA A 24 11.77 10.73 -8.54
CA ALA A 24 11.57 9.56 -9.39
C ALA A 24 12.14 8.29 -8.74
N SER A 25 11.37 7.20 -8.78
CA SER A 25 11.78 5.90 -8.27
C SER A 25 12.50 5.07 -9.35
N LYS A 26 13.14 3.98 -8.93
CA LYS A 26 13.80 3.02 -9.83
C LYS A 26 12.75 2.37 -10.74
N LEU A 27 12.99 2.42 -12.05
CA LEU A 27 12.05 1.92 -13.06
C LEU A 27 12.21 0.42 -13.39
N TYR A 28 13.37 -0.16 -13.11
CA TYR A 28 13.69 -1.54 -13.50
C TYR A 28 14.08 -2.40 -12.30
N TRP A 29 13.48 -3.58 -12.22
CA TRP A 29 13.73 -4.59 -11.18
C TRP A 29 14.07 -5.92 -11.85
N LYS A 30 14.91 -6.76 -11.24
CA LYS A 30 15.40 -7.98 -11.88
C LYS A 30 14.36 -9.10 -11.91
N GLY A 31 13.33 -9.04 -11.07
CA GLY A 31 12.27 -10.04 -11.01
C GLY A 31 11.23 -9.73 -9.92
N ALA A 32 10.12 -10.48 -9.91
CA ALA A 32 8.98 -10.23 -9.02
C ALA A 32 9.38 -10.24 -7.54
N GLU A 33 10.24 -11.18 -7.12
CA GLU A 33 10.68 -11.27 -5.72
C GLU A 33 11.47 -10.03 -5.26
N GLU A 34 12.40 -9.52 -6.07
CA GLU A 34 13.16 -8.30 -5.75
C GLU A 34 12.21 -7.11 -5.61
N THR A 35 11.25 -6.99 -6.54
CA THR A 35 10.29 -5.89 -6.54
C THR A 35 9.43 -5.90 -5.27
N PHE A 36 8.83 -7.04 -4.93
CA PHE A 36 7.97 -7.14 -3.75
C PHE A 36 8.75 -7.04 -2.44
N LYS A 37 10.03 -7.48 -2.38
CA LYS A 37 10.91 -7.17 -1.25
C LYS A 37 11.08 -5.68 -1.07
N LYS A 38 11.34 -4.94 -2.15
CA LYS A 38 11.55 -3.50 -2.06
C LYS A 38 10.27 -2.75 -1.70
N ILE A 39 9.14 -3.15 -2.26
CA ILE A 39 7.84 -2.60 -1.89
C ILE A 39 7.58 -2.81 -0.40
N LEU A 40 7.87 -4.02 0.13
CA LEU A 40 7.70 -4.29 1.56
C LEU A 40 8.60 -3.41 2.45
N GLU A 41 9.86 -3.18 2.05
CA GLU A 41 10.75 -2.24 2.76
C GLU A 41 10.21 -0.81 2.75
N LEU A 42 9.68 -0.36 1.60
CA LEU A 42 9.10 0.98 1.48
C LEU A 42 7.88 1.15 2.38
N GLU A 43 6.94 0.20 2.40
CA GLU A 43 5.75 0.29 3.26
C GLU A 43 6.08 0.21 4.75
N LYS A 44 7.12 -0.56 5.12
CA LYS A 44 7.64 -0.55 6.50
C LYS A 44 8.20 0.82 6.86
N GLY A 45 8.97 1.45 5.97
CA GLY A 45 9.46 2.82 6.18
C GLY A 45 8.32 3.83 6.36
N ILE A 46 7.26 3.72 5.55
CA ILE A 46 6.07 4.58 5.71
C ILE A 46 5.39 4.33 7.06
N THR A 47 5.32 3.08 7.51
CA THR A 47 4.77 2.73 8.84
C THR A 47 5.59 3.39 9.95
N ASP A 48 6.92 3.33 9.86
CA ASP A 48 7.82 3.98 10.82
C ASP A 48 7.64 5.51 10.82
N ASP A 49 7.46 6.12 9.66
CA ASP A 49 7.24 7.57 9.56
C ASP A 49 5.88 7.99 10.13
N LEU A 50 4.84 7.17 9.98
CA LEU A 50 3.55 7.42 10.64
C LEU A 50 3.64 7.28 12.16
N ASN A 51 4.37 6.29 12.68
CA ASN A 51 4.58 6.15 14.12
C ASN A 51 5.32 7.37 14.69
N LYS A 52 6.34 7.89 14.00
CA LYS A 52 7.02 9.14 14.41
C LYS A 52 6.09 10.35 14.38
N LEU A 53 5.17 10.40 13.42
CA LEU A 53 4.18 11.47 13.33
C LEU A 53 3.22 11.41 14.53
N ASP A 54 2.76 10.21 14.89
CA ASP A 54 1.89 9.96 16.04
C ASP A 54 2.61 10.28 17.37
N ASP A 55 3.87 9.85 17.53
CA ASP A 55 4.72 10.23 18.67
C ASP A 55 4.83 11.75 18.83
N THR A 56 4.81 12.49 17.72
CA THR A 56 4.89 13.96 17.73
C THR A 56 3.55 14.58 18.14
N ALA A 57 2.43 14.02 17.68
CA ALA A 57 1.09 14.40 18.12
C ALA A 57 0.92 14.16 19.63
N ASP A 58 1.36 13.02 20.13
CA ASP A 58 1.33 12.68 21.55
C ASP A 58 2.19 13.61 22.41
N LYS A 59 3.43 13.89 21.99
CA LYS A 59 4.32 14.84 22.70
C LYS A 59 3.76 16.25 22.78
N SER A 60 3.01 16.68 21.76
CA SER A 60 2.33 17.98 21.73
C SER A 60 0.98 17.97 22.46
N GLY A 61 0.51 16.81 22.91
CA GLY A 61 -0.79 16.64 23.55
C GLY A 61 -1.98 16.76 22.57
N ASP A 62 -1.75 16.66 21.26
CA ASP A 62 -2.80 16.74 20.25
C ASP A 62 -3.50 15.37 20.08
N ARG A 63 -4.41 15.09 21.01
CA ARG A 63 -5.21 13.85 21.01
C ARG A 63 -6.07 13.69 19.76
N ALA A 64 -6.46 14.79 19.12
CA ALA A 64 -7.28 14.74 17.91
C ALA A 64 -6.44 14.30 16.70
N ALA A 65 -5.19 14.77 16.62
CA ALA A 65 -4.25 14.34 15.58
C ALA A 65 -3.84 12.88 15.77
N SER A 66 -3.50 12.46 17.00
CA SER A 66 -3.12 11.07 17.28
C SER A 66 -4.25 10.10 16.92
N SER A 67 -5.47 10.36 17.42
CA SER A 67 -6.64 9.56 17.08
C SER A 67 -6.91 9.48 15.57
N PHE A 68 -6.69 10.56 14.83
CA PHE A 68 -6.82 10.56 13.38
C PHE A 68 -5.76 9.67 12.70
N ILE A 69 -4.50 9.78 13.11
CA ILE A 69 -3.37 9.01 12.55
C ILE A 69 -3.59 7.52 12.80
N GLU A 70 -3.91 7.12 14.03
CA GLU A 70 -4.16 5.72 14.41
C GLU A 70 -5.28 5.09 13.58
N ASN A 71 -6.45 5.75 13.55
CA ASN A 71 -7.67 5.17 12.99
C ASN A 71 -7.71 5.20 11.46
N HIS A 72 -7.14 6.23 10.83
CA HIS A 72 -7.27 6.41 9.37
C HIS A 72 -6.01 6.04 8.59
N LEU A 73 -4.81 6.18 9.18
CA LEU A 73 -3.55 5.97 8.47
C LEU A 73 -2.86 4.67 8.92
N LEU A 74 -2.57 4.53 10.21
CA LEU A 74 -1.86 3.35 10.74
C LEU A 74 -2.67 2.06 10.56
N ALA A 75 -3.97 2.08 10.85
CA ALA A 75 -4.84 0.92 10.62
C ALA A 75 -4.77 0.39 9.17
N LYS A 76 -4.72 1.30 8.18
CA LYS A 76 -4.58 0.93 6.77
C LYS A 76 -3.20 0.36 6.46
N GLN A 77 -2.14 0.94 7.04
CA GLN A 77 -0.80 0.46 6.78
C GLN A 77 -0.54 -0.94 7.30
N VAL A 78 -1.12 -1.30 8.45
CA VAL A 78 -1.06 -2.67 8.96
C VAL A 78 -1.62 -3.66 7.93
N CYS A 79 -2.76 -3.34 7.31
CA CYS A 79 -3.34 -4.17 6.25
C CYS A 79 -2.44 -4.25 5.01
N ARG A 80 -1.95 -3.10 4.52
CA ARG A 80 -1.08 -3.05 3.33
C ARG A 80 0.22 -3.85 3.50
N VAL A 81 0.91 -3.66 4.63
CA VAL A 81 2.15 -4.39 4.94
C VAL A 81 1.88 -5.89 4.96
N LYS A 82 0.74 -6.32 5.53
CA LYS A 82 0.36 -7.73 5.57
C LYS A 82 0.06 -8.30 4.18
N THR A 83 -0.72 -7.59 3.36
CA THR A 83 -1.03 -7.98 1.98
C THR A 83 0.24 -8.18 1.15
N ILE A 84 1.18 -7.23 1.25
CA ILE A 84 2.46 -7.30 0.51
C ILE A 84 3.35 -8.42 1.04
N ALA A 85 3.41 -8.62 2.36
CA ALA A 85 4.19 -9.70 2.96
C ALA A 85 3.66 -11.09 2.55
N ASP A 86 2.34 -11.24 2.44
CA ASP A 86 1.72 -12.48 1.98
C ASP A 86 1.99 -12.73 0.51
N LEU A 87 1.87 -11.71 -0.34
CA LEU A 87 2.21 -11.80 -1.76
C LEU A 87 3.67 -12.21 -1.95
N LEU A 88 4.60 -11.58 -1.23
CA LEU A 88 6.00 -11.96 -1.26
C LEU A 88 6.21 -13.42 -0.84
N SER A 89 5.47 -13.90 0.15
CA SER A 89 5.53 -15.29 0.61
C SER A 89 5.03 -16.26 -0.46
N GLN A 90 3.96 -15.93 -1.18
CA GLN A 90 3.49 -16.73 -2.32
C GLN A 90 4.48 -16.73 -3.48
N ILE A 91 5.06 -15.57 -3.81
CA ILE A 91 6.08 -15.45 -4.86
C ILE A 91 7.29 -16.34 -4.56
N LYS A 92 7.77 -16.33 -3.31
CA LYS A 92 8.85 -17.22 -2.87
C LYS A 92 8.45 -18.69 -2.95
N ARG A 93 7.21 -19.02 -2.57
CA ARG A 93 6.69 -20.40 -2.61
C ARG A 93 6.65 -20.96 -4.03
N VAL A 94 6.32 -20.14 -5.02
CA VAL A 94 6.26 -20.56 -6.43
C VAL A 94 7.61 -20.51 -7.15
N GLY A 95 8.70 -20.17 -6.45
CA GLY A 95 10.04 -20.11 -7.02
C GLY A 95 10.37 -18.84 -7.80
N GLY A 96 9.52 -17.81 -7.73
CA GLY A 96 9.79 -16.48 -8.28
C GLY A 96 9.67 -16.32 -9.79
N GLU A 97 9.55 -17.41 -10.56
CA GLU A 97 9.47 -17.43 -12.03
C GLU A 97 8.60 -18.58 -12.56
N GLY A 98 8.26 -18.55 -13.85
CA GLY A 98 7.57 -19.65 -14.55
C GLY A 98 6.07 -19.78 -14.26
N THR A 99 5.56 -21.00 -14.38
CA THR A 99 4.11 -21.29 -14.35
C THR A 99 3.42 -20.90 -13.05
N GLY A 100 4.11 -21.02 -11.91
CA GLY A 100 3.53 -20.66 -10.62
C GLY A 100 3.35 -19.15 -10.45
N LEU A 101 4.26 -18.33 -11.00
CA LEU A 101 4.10 -16.88 -11.05
C LEU A 101 2.98 -16.48 -12.02
N PHE A 102 2.87 -17.15 -13.17
CA PHE A 102 1.78 -16.94 -14.12
C PHE A 102 0.41 -17.26 -13.51
N GLN A 103 0.29 -18.35 -12.75
CA GLN A 103 -0.95 -18.69 -12.05
C GLN A 103 -1.31 -17.63 -10.99
N LEU A 104 -0.32 -17.12 -10.26
CA LEU A 104 -0.52 -16.04 -9.29
C LEU A 104 -1.01 -14.76 -9.98
N ASP A 105 -0.40 -14.40 -11.12
CA ASP A 105 -0.82 -13.25 -11.93
C ASP A 105 -2.27 -13.39 -12.43
N LEU A 106 -2.65 -14.56 -12.93
CA LEU A 106 -4.03 -14.86 -13.33
C LEU A 106 -5.02 -14.70 -12.18
N GLU A 107 -4.68 -15.19 -10.98
CA GLU A 107 -5.54 -15.04 -9.81
C GLU A 107 -5.66 -13.57 -9.37
N LEU A 108 -4.57 -12.80 -9.40
CA LEU A 108 -4.64 -11.37 -9.12
C LEU A 108 -5.49 -10.63 -10.15
N ARG A 109 -5.33 -10.96 -11.44
CA ARG A 109 -6.13 -10.36 -12.51
C ARG A 109 -7.62 -10.63 -12.36
N LYS A 110 -8.00 -11.86 -12.00
CA LYS A 110 -9.40 -12.23 -11.72
C LYS A 110 -9.99 -11.45 -10.54
N ASN A 111 -9.16 -11.09 -9.56
CA ASN A 111 -9.59 -10.39 -8.35
C ASN A 111 -9.21 -8.89 -8.36
N HIS A 112 -9.02 -8.27 -9.52
CA HIS A 112 -8.70 -6.84 -9.66
C HIS A 112 -7.45 -6.38 -8.89
N GLY A 113 -6.44 -7.24 -8.78
CA GLY A 113 -5.21 -6.98 -8.04
C GLY A 113 -5.28 -7.27 -6.53
N ILE A 114 -6.45 -7.69 -6.03
CA ILE A 114 -6.67 -8.00 -4.61
C ILE A 114 -6.45 -9.50 -4.40
N PRO A 115 -5.42 -9.94 -3.65
CA PRO A 115 -5.24 -11.35 -3.36
C PRO A 115 -6.46 -11.97 -2.65
N PRO A 116 -6.88 -13.21 -3.02
CA PRO A 116 -8.07 -13.85 -2.44
C PRO A 116 -8.08 -13.96 -0.91
N TRP A 117 -6.90 -14.06 -0.30
CA TRP A 117 -6.71 -14.19 1.14
C TRP A 117 -6.75 -12.85 1.90
N GLU A 118 -6.82 -11.71 1.21
CA GLU A 118 -6.94 -10.38 1.83
C GLU A 118 -8.30 -10.17 2.53
N LYS A 119 -9.32 -10.95 2.14
CA LYS A 119 -10.71 -10.84 2.65
C LYS A 119 -10.89 -11.08 4.16
N HIS A 120 -9.82 -11.43 4.88
CA HIS A 120 -9.86 -11.74 6.31
C HIS A 120 -9.28 -10.65 7.23
N TYR A 121 -8.78 -9.54 6.71
CA TYR A 121 -8.32 -8.43 7.54
C TYR A 121 -9.51 -7.55 7.93
N ASN A 122 -10.16 -7.90 9.05
CA ASN A 122 -11.27 -7.12 9.63
C ASN A 122 -10.85 -5.75 10.21
N TYR A 123 -9.62 -5.28 9.97
CA TYR A 123 -9.18 -3.95 10.36
C TYR A 123 -9.53 -2.95 9.26
N GLY A 124 -10.56 -2.13 9.47
CA GLY A 124 -10.84 -0.96 8.64
C GLY A 124 -11.86 -1.13 7.50
N ARG A 125 -12.58 -2.26 7.44
CA ARG A 125 -13.68 -2.46 6.47
C ARG A 125 -14.75 -1.35 6.57
N ASP A 126 -14.94 -0.82 7.77
CA ASP A 126 -15.98 0.18 8.04
C ASP A 126 -15.61 1.60 7.55
N TYR A 127 -14.38 1.83 7.10
CA TYR A 127 -13.96 3.15 6.61
C TYR A 127 -13.85 3.26 5.09
N PHE A 128 -13.73 2.14 4.34
CA PHE A 128 -13.42 2.20 2.91
C PHE A 128 -13.93 1.00 2.10
N GLU A 129 -15.06 1.18 1.40
CA GLU A 129 -15.30 0.58 0.09
C GLU A 129 -15.92 1.67 -0.81
N SER A 130 -15.07 2.41 -1.53
CA SER A 130 -15.53 3.13 -2.72
C SER A 130 -14.99 2.44 -3.97
N GLU A 131 -15.82 2.36 -4.99
CA GLU A 131 -15.53 1.74 -6.30
C GLU A 131 -14.20 2.21 -6.92
N SER A 132 -13.75 3.43 -6.58
CA SER A 132 -12.48 4.02 -7.04
C SER A 132 -11.20 3.33 -6.55
N GLU A 133 -11.23 2.63 -5.41
CA GLU A 133 -10.04 1.92 -4.91
C GLU A 133 -9.79 0.62 -5.69
N ARG A 134 -10.85 -0.07 -6.10
CA ARG A 134 -10.76 -1.29 -6.94
C ARG A 134 -10.13 -0.97 -8.29
N GLU A 135 -10.48 0.17 -8.90
CA GLU A 135 -9.88 0.63 -10.16
C GLU A 135 -8.39 0.99 -10.03
N ARG A 136 -7.97 1.55 -8.90
CA ARG A 136 -6.56 1.90 -8.65
C ARG A 136 -5.68 0.65 -8.53
N PHE A 137 -6.13 -0.36 -7.79
CA PHE A 137 -5.38 -1.61 -7.67
C PHE A 137 -5.29 -2.34 -9.01
N ALA A 138 -6.36 -2.34 -9.81
CA ALA A 138 -6.32 -2.85 -11.19
C ALA A 138 -5.30 -2.10 -12.06
N THR A 139 -5.24 -0.77 -11.97
CA THR A 139 -4.28 0.07 -12.72
C THR A 139 -2.83 -0.18 -12.30
N VAL A 140 -2.57 -0.34 -11.00
CA VAL A 140 -1.23 -0.68 -10.47
C VAL A 140 -0.80 -2.06 -10.97
N HIS A 141 -1.73 -3.02 -11.00
CA HIS A 141 -1.48 -4.36 -11.48
C HIS A 141 -1.13 -4.38 -12.99
N GLU A 142 -1.86 -3.64 -13.83
CA GLU A 142 -1.52 -3.51 -15.25
C GLU A 142 -0.14 -2.88 -15.48
N ARG A 143 0.20 -1.83 -14.71
CA ARG A 143 1.53 -1.21 -14.77
C ARG A 143 2.63 -2.15 -14.31
N PHE A 144 2.36 -2.97 -13.30
CA PHE A 144 3.29 -3.97 -12.78
C PHE A 144 3.55 -5.08 -13.81
N ALA A 145 2.51 -5.64 -14.42
CA ALA A 145 2.63 -6.64 -15.48
C ALA A 145 3.43 -6.12 -16.69
N ASN A 146 3.17 -4.88 -17.10
CA ASN A 146 3.91 -4.21 -18.17
C ASN A 146 5.41 -4.03 -17.83
N ASN A 147 5.72 -3.66 -16.59
CA ASN A 147 7.11 -3.45 -16.15
C ASN A 147 7.92 -4.75 -16.03
N LEU A 148 7.27 -5.89 -15.81
CA LEU A 148 7.94 -7.20 -15.77
C LEU A 148 8.17 -7.81 -17.16
N LYS A 149 7.78 -7.14 -18.25
CA LYS A 149 7.80 -7.70 -19.63
C LYS A 149 7.07 -9.04 -19.72
N ILE A 150 6.10 -9.31 -18.85
CA ILE A 150 5.22 -10.46 -18.98
C ILE A 150 4.24 -10.13 -20.10
N ARG A 151 4.65 -10.40 -21.34
CA ARG A 151 3.73 -10.40 -22.47
C ARG A 151 2.88 -11.66 -22.37
N ASN A 152 1.55 -11.50 -22.48
CA ASN A 152 0.66 -12.62 -22.82
C ASN A 152 1.14 -13.30 -24.11
#